data_AF-A0A926VGR1-F1
#
_entry.id   AF-A0A926VGR1-F1
#
_cell.length_a   1.000
_cell.length_b   1.000
_cell.length_c   1.000
_cell.angle_alpha   90.00
_cell.angle_beta   90.00
_cell.angle_gamma   90.00
#
_symmetry.space_group_name_H-M   'P 1'
#
loop_
_entity.id
_entity.type
_entity.pdbx_description
1 polymer ?
#
loop_
_entity_poly.entity_id
_entity_poly.type
_entity_poly.pdbx_seq_one_letter_code
_entity_poly.pdbx_strand_id
1 'polypeptide(L)'
;MKCKRCGKETTNPAFCSRSCAAAFNNRKYPKRSKQQKHCKHCGISIISGRSTCDACNPFYVDWSIITLRDVKGKALYQHSARVRQVARSVYRQSDKAKKCIVCGYERYYEVCHRKPIKDFPDDTPISVINDIDNLVALCPNHHWEFDNGLLTL
;
A
#
# COMPACT_ATOMS: atom_id res chain seq x y z
N MET A 1 -29.74 -16.71 -26.73
CA MET A 1 -28.30 -16.78 -27.10
C MET A 1 -27.45 -16.36 -25.91
N LYS A 2 -26.15 -16.71 -25.83
CA LYS A 2 -25.28 -16.32 -24.70
C LYS A 2 -24.31 -15.21 -25.10
N CYS A 3 -24.10 -14.25 -24.21
CA CYS A 3 -23.17 -13.16 -24.44
C CYS A 3 -21.72 -13.68 -24.51
N LYS A 4 -20.98 -13.31 -25.57
CA LYS A 4 -19.57 -13.71 -25.79
C LYS A 4 -18.60 -13.23 -24.70
N ARG A 5 -18.99 -12.27 -23.85
CA ARG A 5 -18.16 -11.76 -22.74
C ARG A 5 -18.52 -12.39 -21.39
N CYS A 6 -19.78 -12.29 -20.97
CA CYS A 6 -20.20 -12.62 -19.60
C CYS A 6 -21.05 -13.90 -19.50
N GLY A 7 -21.35 -14.55 -20.62
CA GLY A 7 -22.11 -15.80 -20.65
C GLY A 7 -23.62 -15.67 -20.37
N LYS A 8 -24.12 -14.49 -19.96
CA LYS A 8 -25.54 -14.25 -19.70
C LYS A 8 -26.40 -14.45 -20.93
N GLU A 9 -27.63 -14.93 -20.73
CA GLU A 9 -28.62 -15.00 -21.79
C GLU A 9 -28.96 -13.61 -22.31
N THR A 10 -29.11 -13.54 -23.62
CA THR A 10 -29.41 -12.29 -24.32
C THR A 10 -30.16 -12.57 -25.61
N THR A 11 -31.00 -11.61 -25.97
CA THR A 11 -31.69 -11.51 -27.26
C THR A 11 -30.79 -10.99 -28.37
N ASN A 12 -29.67 -10.33 -28.02
CA ASN A 12 -28.68 -9.85 -28.98
C ASN A 12 -27.76 -11.01 -29.43
N PRO A 13 -27.44 -11.13 -30.74
CA PRO A 13 -26.60 -12.20 -31.27
C PRO A 13 -25.22 -12.37 -30.63
N ALA A 14 -24.61 -11.29 -30.12
CA ALA A 14 -23.22 -11.33 -29.67
C ALA A 14 -23.01 -10.85 -28.22
N PHE A 15 -23.69 -9.77 -27.79
CA PHE A 15 -23.42 -9.15 -26.51
C PHE A 15 -24.68 -8.63 -25.81
N CYS A 16 -24.78 -8.83 -24.50
CA CYS A 16 -25.94 -8.39 -23.72
C CYS A 16 -25.99 -6.87 -23.48
N SER A 17 -24.91 -6.13 -23.74
CA SER A 17 -24.87 -4.67 -23.61
C SER A 17 -23.71 -4.06 -24.39
N ARG A 18 -23.79 -2.75 -24.66
CA ARG A 18 -22.68 -1.95 -25.22
C ARG A 18 -21.40 -2.10 -24.38
N SER A 19 -21.52 -2.15 -23.05
CA SER A 19 -20.38 -2.37 -22.15
C SER A 19 -19.74 -3.75 -22.34
N CYS A 20 -20.54 -4.79 -22.62
CA CYS A 20 -20.00 -6.12 -22.91
C CYS A 20 -19.29 -6.18 -24.26
N ALA A 21 -19.84 -5.56 -25.29
CA ALA A 21 -19.20 -5.43 -26.59
C ALA A 21 -17.88 -4.66 -26.49
N ALA A 22 -17.89 -3.50 -25.83
CA ALA A 22 -16.71 -2.64 -25.68
C ALA A 22 -15.58 -3.36 -24.93
N ALA A 23 -15.84 -3.99 -23.78
CA ALA A 23 -14.77 -4.66 -23.04
C ALA A 23 -14.21 -5.89 -23.76
N PHE A 24 -15.05 -6.66 -24.47
CA PHE A 24 -14.58 -7.78 -25.28
C PHE A 24 -13.68 -7.28 -26.42
N ASN A 25 -14.14 -6.27 -27.17
CA ASN A 25 -13.39 -5.71 -28.29
C ASN A 25 -12.12 -4.99 -27.83
N ASN A 26 -12.15 -4.24 -26.74
CA ASN A 26 -10.98 -3.56 -26.19
C ASN A 26 -9.90 -4.54 -25.72
N ARG A 27 -10.29 -5.76 -25.30
CA ARG A 27 -9.34 -6.82 -24.93
C ARG A 27 -8.80 -7.56 -26.15
N LYS A 28 -9.67 -7.88 -27.13
CA LYS A 28 -9.30 -8.65 -28.32
C LYS A 28 -8.53 -7.81 -29.35
N TYR A 29 -8.89 -6.54 -29.48
CA TYR A 29 -8.32 -5.57 -30.41
C TYR A 29 -7.96 -4.29 -29.65
N PRO A 30 -6.94 -4.35 -28.77
CA PRO A 30 -6.55 -3.19 -27.98
C PRO A 30 -6.05 -2.07 -28.90
N LYS A 31 -6.58 -0.85 -28.73
CA LYS A 31 -6.16 0.33 -29.50
C LYS A 31 -4.67 0.67 -29.31
N ARG A 32 -4.07 0.26 -28.19
CA ARG A 32 -2.67 0.52 -27.83
C ARG A 32 -2.06 -0.75 -27.25
N SER A 33 -0.88 -1.14 -27.74
CA SER A 33 -0.06 -2.15 -27.07
C SER A 33 0.60 -1.54 -25.83
N LYS A 34 0.69 -2.30 -24.74
CA LYS A 34 1.49 -1.88 -23.58
C LYS A 34 2.96 -2.02 -23.95
N GLN A 35 3.60 -0.91 -24.28
CA GLN A 35 5.06 -0.90 -24.49
C GLN A 35 5.77 -1.08 -23.15
N GLN A 36 6.73 -2.01 -23.11
CA GLN A 36 7.65 -2.15 -21.99
C GLN A 36 8.53 -0.88 -21.94
N LYS A 37 8.51 -0.18 -20.81
CA LYS A 37 9.38 0.97 -20.58
C LYS A 37 10.72 0.49 -20.03
N HIS A 38 11.76 1.26 -20.30
CA HIS A 38 13.11 1.02 -19.80
C HIS A 38 13.57 2.22 -18.99
N CYS A 39 14.41 1.99 -17.99
CA CYS A 39 15.05 3.05 -17.22
C CYS A 39 15.89 3.93 -18.15
N LYS A 40 15.71 5.26 -18.07
CA LYS A 40 16.46 6.23 -18.89
C LYS A 40 17.97 6.28 -18.63
N HIS A 41 18.45 5.64 -17.56
CA HIS A 41 19.87 5.64 -17.16
C HIS A 41 20.57 4.29 -17.37
N CYS A 42 19.91 3.17 -17.08
CA CYS A 42 20.52 1.85 -17.12
C CYS A 42 19.84 0.85 -18.06
N GLY A 43 18.73 1.22 -18.70
CA GLY A 43 18.04 0.36 -19.67
C GLY A 43 17.26 -0.82 -19.09
N ILE A 44 17.30 -1.09 -17.77
CA ILE A 44 16.49 -2.15 -17.15
C ILE A 44 15.00 -1.89 -17.40
N SER A 45 14.23 -2.95 -17.68
CA SER A 45 12.79 -2.86 -17.86
C SER A 45 12.09 -2.40 -16.58
N ILE A 46 11.21 -1.40 -16.71
CA ILE A 46 10.47 -0.79 -15.60
C ILE A 46 8.97 -0.78 -15.86
N ILE A 47 8.21 -0.69 -14.77
CA ILE A 47 6.74 -0.63 -14.80
C ILE A 47 6.28 0.67 -15.50
N SER A 48 5.20 0.56 -16.28
CA SER A 48 4.60 1.69 -16.99
C SER A 48 4.27 2.85 -16.04
N GLY A 49 4.81 4.03 -16.33
CA GLY A 49 4.59 5.26 -15.55
C GLY A 49 5.87 5.80 -14.90
N ARG A 50 6.87 4.94 -14.66
CA ARG A 50 8.20 5.37 -14.19
C ARG A 50 9.10 5.76 -15.38
N SER A 51 10.10 6.58 -15.10
CA SER A 51 11.19 6.94 -16.04
C SER A 51 12.56 6.40 -15.61
N THR A 52 12.70 5.99 -14.34
CA THR A 52 13.92 5.46 -13.74
C THR A 52 13.62 4.18 -12.95
N CYS A 53 14.60 3.28 -12.82
CA CYS A 53 14.55 2.16 -11.88
C CYS A 53 14.88 2.64 -10.45
N ASP A 54 14.67 1.79 -9.45
CA ASP A 54 14.92 2.13 -8.04
C ASP A 54 16.39 2.50 -7.79
N ALA A 55 17.34 1.76 -8.38
CA ALA A 55 18.77 2.02 -8.25
C ALA A 55 19.22 3.35 -8.89
N CYS A 56 18.60 3.77 -10.00
CA CYS A 56 18.93 5.02 -10.68
C CYS A 56 18.07 6.20 -10.23
N ASN A 57 17.13 5.99 -9.31
CA ASN A 57 16.28 7.07 -8.81
C ASN A 57 16.96 7.69 -7.56
N PRO A 58 17.48 8.93 -7.64
CA PRO A 58 18.16 9.57 -6.51
C PRO A 58 17.22 9.84 -5.32
N PHE A 59 15.90 9.82 -5.56
CA PHE A 59 14.88 9.99 -4.54
C PHE A 59 14.30 8.66 -4.04
N TYR A 60 14.82 7.52 -4.51
CA TYR A 60 14.43 6.23 -3.96
C TYR A 60 14.93 6.11 -2.53
N VAL A 61 14.08 5.55 -1.68
CA VAL A 61 14.31 5.41 -0.25
C VAL A 61 14.03 3.96 0.09
N ASP A 62 15.08 3.20 0.38
CA ASP A 62 14.95 1.83 0.86
C ASP A 62 14.67 1.81 2.35
N TRP A 63 13.40 1.63 2.70
CA TRP A 63 12.94 1.58 4.09
C TRP A 63 13.39 0.33 4.84
N SER A 64 13.95 -0.66 4.15
CA SER A 64 14.47 -1.88 4.80
C SER A 64 15.79 -1.66 5.52
N ILE A 65 16.58 -0.67 5.05
CA ILE A 65 17.95 -0.40 5.52
C ILE A 65 18.01 0.89 6.36
N ILE A 66 17.19 1.88 6.00
CA ILE A 66 17.19 3.19 6.65
C ILE A 66 16.84 3.07 8.12
N THR A 67 17.62 3.76 8.96
CA THR A 67 17.45 3.78 10.42
C THR A 67 16.58 4.94 10.89
N LEU A 68 16.12 4.90 12.14
CA LEU A 68 15.40 6.02 12.76
C LEU A 68 16.25 7.31 12.76
N ARG A 69 17.57 7.20 12.97
CA ARG A 69 18.54 8.30 12.90
C ARG A 69 18.52 8.98 11.54
N ASP A 70 18.56 8.21 10.46
CA ASP A 70 18.56 8.75 9.09
C ASP A 70 17.27 9.53 8.80
N VAL A 71 16.14 9.04 9.30
CA VAL A 71 14.85 9.74 9.16
C VAL A 71 14.84 11.03 9.98
N LYS A 72 15.32 10.98 11.23
CA LYS A 72 15.46 12.16 12.11
C LYS A 72 16.36 13.23 11.48
N GLY A 73 17.50 12.83 10.90
CA GLY A 73 18.44 13.74 10.24
C GLY A 73 17.85 14.46 9.02
N LYS A 74 16.92 13.83 8.29
CA LYS A 74 16.25 14.44 7.13
C LYS A 74 15.02 15.27 7.50
N ALA A 75 14.36 14.97 8.63
CA ALA A 75 13.10 15.59 9.02
C ALA A 75 12.96 15.73 10.54
N LEU A 76 13.67 16.70 11.13
CA LEU A 76 13.75 16.92 12.59
C LEU A 76 12.38 16.86 13.28
N TYR A 77 11.39 17.61 12.80
CA TYR A 77 10.06 17.70 13.42
C TYR A 77 9.03 16.68 12.90
N GLN A 78 9.27 16.10 11.72
CA GLN A 78 8.27 15.27 11.01
C GLN A 78 8.70 13.81 10.87
N HIS A 79 9.78 13.39 11.52
CA HIS A 79 10.30 12.02 11.45
C HIS A 79 9.22 10.99 11.82
N SER A 80 8.50 11.19 12.92
CA SER A 80 7.41 10.30 13.35
C SER A 80 6.27 10.20 12.33
N ALA A 81 5.92 11.30 11.66
CA ALA A 81 4.91 11.29 10.61
C ALA A 81 5.35 10.43 9.40
N ARG A 82 6.65 10.49 9.06
CA ARG A 82 7.23 9.69 7.98
C ARG A 82 7.24 8.19 8.33
N VAL A 83 7.66 7.83 9.54
CA VAL A 83 7.62 6.43 10.02
C VAL A 83 6.18 5.89 9.97
N ARG A 84 5.19 6.65 10.48
CA ARG A 84 3.77 6.27 10.43
C ARG A 84 3.22 6.17 9.00
N GLN A 85 3.74 6.94 8.03
CA GLN A 85 3.36 6.79 6.63
C GLN A 85 3.77 5.42 6.08
N VAL A 86 4.98 4.98 6.41
CA VAL A 86 5.50 3.67 6.00
C VAL A 86 4.72 2.56 6.70
N ALA A 87 4.47 2.67 8.01
CA ALA A 87 3.65 1.73 8.78
C ALA A 87 2.27 1.47 8.14
N ARG A 88 1.56 2.54 7.76
CA ARG A 88 0.26 2.43 7.08
C ARG A 88 0.36 1.71 5.74
N SER A 89 1.45 1.91 5.00
CA SER A 89 1.69 1.24 3.73
C SER A 89 1.93 -0.25 3.94
N VAL A 90 2.81 -0.62 4.88
CA VAL A 90 3.12 -2.00 5.26
C VAL A 90 1.85 -2.74 5.69
N TYR A 91 1.08 -2.15 6.62
CA TYR A 91 -0.14 -2.79 7.12
C TYR A 91 -1.19 -3.02 6.01
N ARG A 92 -1.38 -2.05 5.11
CA ARG A 92 -2.35 -2.18 4.00
C ARG A 92 -2.01 -3.29 3.01
N GLN A 93 -0.72 -3.54 2.83
CA GLN A 93 -0.17 -4.57 1.95
C GLN A 93 -0.12 -5.95 2.61
N SER A 94 -0.26 -6.02 3.94
CA SER A 94 -0.32 -7.28 4.68
C SER A 94 -1.68 -7.96 4.61
N ASP A 95 -1.72 -9.21 5.07
CA ASP A 95 -2.94 -10.01 5.24
C ASP A 95 -3.63 -9.77 6.60
N LYS A 96 -3.14 -8.83 7.43
CA LYS A 96 -3.79 -8.51 8.72
C LYS A 96 -5.17 -7.87 8.49
N ALA A 97 -6.08 -8.09 9.44
CA ALA A 97 -7.45 -7.61 9.35
C ALA A 97 -7.52 -6.07 9.37
N LYS A 98 -8.24 -5.49 8.40
CA LYS A 98 -8.39 -4.03 8.23
C LYS A 98 -9.56 -3.48 9.06
N LYS A 99 -9.59 -3.86 10.34
CA LYS A 99 -10.65 -3.52 11.30
C LYS A 99 -10.05 -3.40 12.70
N CYS A 100 -10.74 -2.71 13.60
CA CYS A 100 -10.34 -2.64 14.99
C CYS A 100 -10.22 -4.06 15.59
N ILE A 101 -9.06 -4.39 16.17
CA ILE A 101 -8.86 -5.71 16.79
C ILE A 101 -9.67 -5.89 18.07
N VAL A 102 -10.02 -4.79 18.77
CA VAL A 102 -10.72 -4.83 20.05
C VAL A 102 -12.23 -5.01 19.87
N CYS A 103 -12.87 -4.10 19.11
CA CYS A 103 -14.33 -4.10 18.95
C CYS A 103 -14.82 -4.58 17.58
N GLY A 104 -13.92 -4.90 16.65
CA GLY A 104 -14.29 -5.38 15.32
C GLY A 104 -14.81 -4.31 14.35
N TYR A 105 -14.84 -3.03 14.71
CA TYR A 105 -15.28 -1.95 13.82
C TYR A 105 -14.46 -1.92 12.51
N GLU A 106 -15.15 -2.06 11.37
CA GLU A 106 -14.54 -2.35 10.07
C GLU A 106 -14.57 -1.20 9.06
N ARG A 107 -15.33 -0.12 9.32
CA ARG A 107 -15.48 0.98 8.35
C ARG A 107 -14.26 1.89 8.29
N TYR A 108 -13.57 2.08 9.42
CA TYR A 108 -12.37 2.90 9.53
C TYR A 108 -11.45 2.34 10.61
N TYR A 109 -10.14 2.38 10.35
CA TYR A 109 -9.12 1.97 11.30
C TYR A 109 -7.89 2.86 11.17
N GLU A 110 -7.16 2.96 12.27
CA GLU A 110 -5.87 3.61 12.40
C GLU A 110 -4.83 2.54 12.69
N VAL A 111 -3.65 2.69 12.08
CA VAL A 111 -2.52 1.79 12.31
C VAL A 111 -1.69 2.37 13.43
N CYS A 112 -1.68 1.68 14.56
CA CYS A 112 -0.92 2.04 15.75
C CYS A 112 0.28 1.09 15.91
N HIS A 113 1.33 1.56 16.58
CA HIS A 113 2.49 0.77 16.97
C HIS A 113 2.29 0.23 18.38
N ARG A 114 2.47 -1.08 18.60
CA ARG A 114 2.39 -1.69 19.94
C ARG A 114 3.50 -1.18 20.85
N LYS A 115 4.74 -1.25 20.37
CA LYS A 115 5.88 -0.54 20.94
C LYS A 115 6.00 0.81 20.22
N PRO A 116 5.87 1.95 20.93
CA PRO A 116 5.85 3.25 20.28
C PRO A 116 7.23 3.62 19.72
N ILE A 117 7.24 4.44 18.66
CA ILE A 117 8.45 4.84 17.91
C ILE A 117 9.54 5.43 18.84
N LYS A 118 9.14 6.19 19.86
CA LYS A 118 10.04 6.85 20.81
C LYS A 118 10.86 5.88 21.67
N ASP A 119 10.40 4.62 21.81
CA ASP A 119 11.04 3.60 22.64
C ASP A 119 12.06 2.76 21.84
N PHE A 120 12.32 3.11 20.58
CA PHE A 120 13.34 2.48 19.75
C PHE A 120 14.64 3.29 19.74
N PRO A 121 15.80 2.62 19.83
CA PRO A 121 17.11 3.22 19.57
C PRO A 121 17.20 3.85 18.17
N ASP A 122 18.02 4.90 18.04
CA ASP A 122 18.18 5.66 16.79
C ASP A 122 18.77 4.83 15.63
N ASP A 123 19.58 3.82 15.93
CA ASP A 123 20.16 2.89 14.98
C ASP A 123 19.18 1.80 14.52
N THR A 124 17.97 1.75 15.08
CA THR A 124 16.96 0.75 14.69
C THR A 124 16.50 0.98 13.25
N PRO A 125 16.53 -0.04 12.38
CA PRO A 125 15.95 0.03 11.04
C PRO A 125 14.44 0.32 11.06
N ILE A 126 13.95 1.13 10.13
CA ILE A 126 12.52 1.45 10.01
C ILE A 126 11.69 0.19 9.72
N SER A 127 12.26 -0.81 9.04
CA SER A 127 11.65 -2.13 8.84
C SER A 127 11.34 -2.85 10.14
N VAL A 128 12.22 -2.75 11.15
CA VAL A 128 12.01 -3.35 12.48
C VAL A 128 10.94 -2.59 13.26
N ILE A 129 10.96 -1.24 13.20
CA ILE A 129 9.94 -0.41 13.87
C ILE A 129 8.56 -0.66 13.27
N ASN A 130 8.47 -0.77 11.94
CA ASN A 130 7.24 -1.00 11.21
C ASN A 130 7.00 -2.48 10.88
N ASP A 131 7.62 -3.39 11.64
CA ASP A 131 7.36 -4.81 11.51
C ASP A 131 5.86 -5.08 11.72
N ILE A 132 5.31 -6.02 10.95
CA ILE A 132 3.87 -6.25 10.93
C ILE A 132 3.32 -6.69 12.29
N ASP A 133 4.15 -7.31 13.13
CA ASP A 133 3.75 -7.72 14.47
C ASP A 133 3.83 -6.58 15.48
N ASN A 134 4.60 -5.53 15.20
CA ASN A 134 4.56 -4.28 15.96
C ASN A 134 3.38 -3.36 15.56
N LEU A 135 2.60 -3.73 14.53
CA LEU A 135 1.48 -2.91 14.05
C LEU A 135 0.13 -3.52 14.40
N VAL A 136 -0.83 -2.65 14.74
CA VAL A 136 -2.22 -3.05 15.05
C VAL A 136 -3.21 -2.07 14.44
N ALA A 137 -4.36 -2.59 13.98
CA ALA A 137 -5.48 -1.77 13.53
C ALA A 137 -6.46 -1.52 14.68
N LEU A 138 -6.73 -0.25 14.97
CA LEU A 138 -7.65 0.21 16.01
C LEU A 138 -8.65 1.21 15.45
N CYS A 139 -9.86 1.29 16.03
CA CYS A 139 -10.73 2.44 15.75
C CYS A 139 -10.24 3.66 16.55
N PRO A 140 -10.69 4.89 16.23
CA PRO A 140 -10.21 6.11 16.90
C PRO A 140 -10.32 6.07 18.42
N ASN A 141 -11.39 5.48 18.96
CA ASN A 141 -11.60 5.40 20.41
C ASN A 141 -10.59 4.47 21.08
N HIS A 142 -10.47 3.22 20.62
CA HIS A 142 -9.51 2.27 21.20
C HIS A 142 -8.07 2.67 20.93
N HIS A 143 -7.79 3.38 19.83
CA HIS A 143 -6.47 3.96 19.58
C HIS A 143 -6.13 5.01 20.64
N TRP A 144 -7.06 5.91 20.95
CA TRP A 144 -6.89 6.89 22.02
C TRP A 144 -6.73 6.22 23.39
N GLU A 145 -7.53 5.20 23.71
CA GLU A 145 -7.42 4.43 24.96
C GLU A 145 -6.05 3.75 25.09
N PHE A 146 -5.55 3.16 24.00
CA PHE A 146 -4.24 2.52 23.96
C PHE A 146 -3.11 3.52 24.19
N ASP A 147 -3.11 4.65 23.47
CA ASP A 147 -2.10 5.70 23.61
C ASP A 147 -2.07 6.33 25.03
N ASN A 148 -3.20 6.29 25.75
CA ASN A 148 -3.34 6.80 27.12
C ASN A 148 -3.21 5.71 28.21
N GLY A 149 -2.87 4.48 27.84
CA GLY A 149 -2.66 3.38 28.80
C GLY A 149 -3.94 2.86 29.46
N LEU A 150 -5.12 3.16 28.89
CA LEU A 150 -6.42 2.62 29.32
C LEU A 150 -6.72 1.25 28.71
N LEU A 151 -5.96 0.88 27.67
CA LEU A 151 -6.05 -0.39 26.96
C LEU A 151 -4.64 -0.99 26.82
N THR A 152 -4.51 -2.30 27.02
CA THR A 152 -3.25 -3.05 26.82
C THR A 152 -3.45 -4.10 25.73
N LEU A 153 -2.50 -4.23 24.80
CA LEU A 153 -2.59 -5.10 23.62
C LEU A 153 -1.31 -5.87 23.33
#